data_AF-A0A937N3M6-F1
#
_entry.id   AF-A0A937N3M6-F1
#
_cell.length_a   1.000
_cell.length_b   1.000
_cell.length_c   1.000
_cell.angle_alpha   90.00
_cell.angle_beta   90.00
_cell.angle_gamma   90.00
#
_symmetry.space_group_name_H-M   'P 1'
#
loop_
_entity.id
_entity.type
_entity.pdbx_description
1 polymer ?
#
loop_
_entity_poly.entity_id
_entity_poly.type
_entity_poly.pdbx_seq_one_letter_code
_entity_poly.pdbx_strand_id
1 'polypeptide(L)'
;MTGAGLVGLFGEIVGELVPGLGIAGKLIGDTGKLKKLAKAVAGTKKWKNGQGIPAGELLGPLVKMLSRGLFDEEKLDAAVKSGDPSSMQEVVSKAIERFQKIAHSTRPGDTPVNGIIARPEAKLFQIFSGCNPREGRGTKLKKSKFPRSEYDGEGGISVIYCHIDPAVIQKYDQQFGKDGKTRAMITDAWDAWLPHINLSVKTEGVAEDGANVAIRVGQVDGKAGTKLAEADIAGPKFLRSRLCTLMIDEDESFTEERFQWMMTHELGHILGLGHYAETGMIMGEWLDMTVKEPTDLDKARAQAIWG
;
A
#
# COMPACT_ATOMS: atom_id res chain seq x y z
N MET A 1 28.45 -12.91 28.08
CA MET A 1 28.64 -13.33 26.68
C MET A 1 27.90 -12.36 25.80
N THR A 2 28.62 -11.44 25.16
CA THR A 2 28.10 -10.23 24.51
C THR A 2 28.27 -10.29 23.00
N GLY A 3 27.16 -10.06 22.28
CA GLY A 3 27.03 -9.27 21.05
C GLY A 3 28.08 -9.38 19.94
N ALA A 4 28.04 -10.45 19.12
CA ALA A 4 28.85 -10.56 17.90
C ALA A 4 28.03 -10.83 16.61
N GLY A 5 26.70 -10.66 16.62
CA GLY A 5 25.84 -11.11 15.50
C GLY A 5 25.50 -10.07 14.42
N LEU A 6 25.74 -8.77 14.63
CA LEU A 6 25.18 -7.71 13.78
C LEU A 6 26.19 -6.91 12.96
N VAL A 7 27.49 -7.15 13.17
CA VAL A 7 28.57 -6.44 12.45
C VAL A 7 28.96 -7.17 11.16
N GLY A 8 28.82 -8.50 11.10
CA GLY A 8 29.24 -9.30 9.94
C GLY A 8 28.43 -9.04 8.67
N LEU A 9 27.12 -8.78 8.78
CA LEU A 9 26.25 -8.64 7.60
C LEU A 9 26.39 -7.28 6.88
N PHE A 10 26.98 -6.26 7.54
CA PHE A 10 27.19 -4.94 6.95
C PHE A 10 28.55 -4.82 6.23
N GLY A 11 29.52 -5.65 6.58
CA GLY A 11 30.85 -5.62 5.95
C GLY A 11 30.87 -6.20 4.53
N GLU A 12 30.09 -7.25 4.28
CA GLU A 12 30.13 -7.98 2.99
C GLU A 12 29.32 -7.29 1.87
N ILE A 13 28.28 -6.52 2.19
CA ILE A 13 27.43 -5.87 1.17
C ILE A 13 28.05 -4.56 0.65
N VAL A 14 28.95 -3.92 1.42
CA VAL A 14 29.51 -2.60 1.07
C VAL A 14 30.81 -2.71 0.26
N GLY A 15 31.43 -3.89 0.20
CA GLY A 15 32.72 -4.10 -0.46
C GLY A 15 32.68 -4.23 -1.99
N GLU A 16 31.55 -4.62 -2.58
CA GLU A 16 31.50 -5.02 -4.00
C GLU A 16 30.71 -4.09 -4.93
N LEU A 17 30.09 -3.03 -4.44
CA LEU A 17 29.31 -2.11 -5.28
C LEU A 17 29.94 -0.71 -5.35
N VAL A 18 30.66 -0.51 -6.46
CA VAL A 18 30.91 0.75 -7.18
C VAL A 18 32.03 1.66 -6.62
N PRO A 19 33.20 1.75 -7.29
CA PRO A 19 34.15 2.83 -7.08
C PRO A 19 33.55 4.13 -7.65
N GLY A 20 33.07 5.00 -6.76
CA GLY A 20 32.46 6.29 -7.17
C GLY A 20 31.61 7.00 -6.11
N LEU A 21 31.36 6.38 -4.95
CA LEU A 21 30.35 6.87 -3.98
C LEU A 21 30.76 8.03 -3.05
N GLY A 22 31.80 8.81 -3.36
CA GLY A 22 32.06 10.12 -2.72
C GLY A 22 31.76 10.23 -1.21
N ILE A 23 31.00 11.26 -0.82
CA ILE A 23 30.60 11.51 0.57
C ILE A 23 29.46 10.56 1.01
N ALA A 24 28.62 10.08 0.08
CA ALA A 24 27.55 9.13 0.36
C ALA A 24 28.06 7.79 0.93
N GLY A 25 29.16 7.25 0.38
CA GLY A 25 29.84 6.06 0.88
C GLY A 25 30.47 6.27 2.25
N LYS A 26 31.06 7.46 2.49
CA LYS A 26 31.58 7.85 3.82
C LYS A 26 30.47 7.99 4.87
N LEU A 27 29.30 8.50 4.48
CA LEU A 27 28.12 8.60 5.35
C LEU A 27 27.50 7.23 5.66
N ILE A 28 27.44 6.33 4.68
CA ILE A 28 26.96 4.96 4.87
C ILE A 28 27.89 4.18 5.83
N GLY A 29 29.20 4.40 5.73
CA GLY A 29 30.19 3.86 6.68
C GLY A 29 30.19 4.51 8.07
N ASP A 30 29.68 5.75 8.20
CA ASP A 30 29.60 6.49 9.46
C ASP A 30 28.18 6.45 10.05
N THR A 31 27.89 5.35 10.74
CA THR A 31 26.62 5.14 11.44
C THR A 31 26.27 6.25 12.44
N GLY A 32 27.25 7.03 12.91
CA GLY A 32 27.03 8.18 13.78
C GLY A 32 26.39 9.36 13.04
N LYS A 33 26.86 9.66 11.84
CA LYS A 33 26.29 10.73 10.98
C LYS A 33 24.90 10.37 10.47
N LEU A 34 24.69 9.12 10.06
CA LEU A 34 23.36 8.63 9.66
C LEU A 34 22.33 8.73 10.79
N LYS A 35 22.73 8.39 12.03
CA LYS A 35 21.86 8.55 13.21
C LYS A 35 21.56 10.02 13.51
N LYS A 36 22.52 10.93 13.31
CA LYS A 36 22.29 12.38 13.46
C LYS A 36 21.31 12.89 12.41
N LEU A 37 21.46 12.49 11.15
CA LEU A 37 20.54 12.81 10.06
C LEU A 37 19.13 12.29 10.36
N ALA A 38 18.99 11.02 10.73
CA ALA A 38 17.69 10.42 11.05
C ALA A 38 17.02 11.10 12.27
N LYS A 39 17.79 11.51 13.28
CA LYS A 39 17.28 12.29 14.43
C LYS A 39 16.84 13.69 14.04
N ALA A 40 17.59 14.37 13.17
CA ALA A 40 17.21 15.70 12.67
C ALA A 40 15.90 15.64 11.88
N VAL A 41 15.73 14.62 11.03
CA VAL A 41 14.48 14.41 10.29
C VAL A 41 13.32 14.03 11.22
N ALA A 42 13.57 13.21 12.24
CA ALA A 42 12.56 12.85 13.24
C ALA A 42 12.12 14.03 14.12
N GLY A 43 13.04 14.96 14.43
CA GLY A 43 12.80 16.10 15.32
C GLY A 43 12.17 17.34 14.65
N THR A 44 12.15 17.41 13.32
CA THR A 44 11.75 18.63 12.58
C THR A 44 10.27 18.69 12.20
N LYS A 45 9.47 17.65 12.46
CA LYS A 45 8.01 17.71 12.24
C LYS A 45 7.20 17.11 13.41
N LYS A 46 6.48 17.98 14.13
CA LYS A 46 5.17 17.59 14.67
C LYS A 46 4.20 17.53 13.48
N TRP A 47 3.85 16.33 13.06
CA TRP A 47 2.80 16.12 12.08
C TRP A 47 1.44 16.52 12.66
N LYS A 48 0.43 16.72 11.79
CA LYS A 48 -0.94 17.15 12.16
C LYS A 48 -1.59 16.32 13.29
N ASN A 49 -1.05 15.13 13.60
CA ASN A 49 -1.53 14.22 14.64
C ASN A 49 -0.55 14.04 15.83
N GLY A 50 0.49 14.87 15.95
CA GLY A 50 1.37 14.92 17.14
C GLY A 50 2.36 13.77 17.35
N GLN A 51 2.37 12.74 16.50
CA GLN A 51 3.31 11.63 16.59
C GLN A 51 4.53 11.85 15.69
N GLY A 52 5.73 11.83 16.27
CA GLY A 52 7.01 11.85 15.53
C GLY A 52 7.36 10.45 15.02
N ILE A 53 8.04 10.38 13.87
CA ILE A 53 8.53 9.10 13.33
C ILE A 53 9.81 8.72 14.08
N PRO A 54 9.93 7.50 14.62
CA PRO A 54 11.16 7.05 15.25
C PRO A 54 12.34 7.15 14.28
N ALA A 55 13.46 7.73 14.71
CA ALA A 55 14.66 7.87 13.87
C ALA A 55 15.14 6.52 13.27
N GLY A 56 14.88 5.40 13.94
CA GLY A 56 15.18 4.06 13.44
C GLY A 56 14.44 3.70 12.14
N GLU A 57 13.22 4.20 11.95
CA GLU A 57 12.41 3.93 10.75
C GLU A 57 12.83 4.76 9.54
N LEU A 58 13.53 5.88 9.77
CA LEU A 58 14.00 6.79 8.72
C LEU A 58 15.36 6.39 8.14
N LEU A 59 16.14 5.57 8.85
CA LEU A 59 17.50 5.20 8.43
C LEU A 59 17.54 4.44 7.10
N GLY A 60 16.73 3.40 6.96
CA GLY A 60 16.70 2.58 5.73
C GLY A 60 16.37 3.40 4.48
N PRO A 61 15.30 4.22 4.51
CA PRO A 61 14.97 5.06 3.37
C PRO A 61 16.00 6.17 3.08
N LEU A 62 16.59 6.82 4.10
CA LEU A 62 17.64 7.83 3.91
C LEU A 62 18.90 7.24 3.24
N VAL A 63 19.31 6.04 3.64
CA VAL A 63 20.44 5.32 3.03
C VAL A 63 20.20 5.06 1.54
N LYS A 64 18.97 4.70 1.17
CA LYS A 64 18.61 4.50 -0.24
C LYS A 64 18.57 5.79 -1.05
N MET A 65 18.15 6.89 -0.45
CA MET A 65 18.23 8.20 -1.12
C MET A 65 19.68 8.63 -1.34
N LEU A 66 20.57 8.36 -0.38
CA LEU A 66 22.01 8.58 -0.51
C LEU A 66 22.62 7.73 -1.63
N SER A 67 22.31 6.43 -1.68
CA SER A 67 22.84 5.54 -2.72
C SER A 67 22.36 5.89 -4.13
N ARG A 68 21.28 6.67 -4.25
CA ARG A 68 20.73 7.16 -5.53
C ARG A 68 21.22 8.54 -5.93
N GLY A 69 22.12 9.17 -5.16
CA GLY A 69 22.63 10.50 -5.46
C GLY A 69 21.57 11.61 -5.41
N LEU A 70 20.48 11.41 -4.66
CA LEU A 70 19.40 12.41 -4.57
C LEU A 70 19.80 13.63 -3.74
N PHE A 71 20.81 13.47 -2.89
CA PHE A 71 21.36 14.55 -2.08
C PHE A 71 22.41 15.34 -2.87
N ASP A 72 22.41 16.64 -2.65
CA ASP A 72 23.53 17.51 -2.99
C ASP A 72 24.64 17.26 -1.94
N GLU A 73 25.72 16.59 -2.34
CA GLU A 73 26.75 16.09 -1.40
C GLU A 73 27.43 17.23 -0.61
N GLU A 74 27.71 18.36 -1.26
CA GLU A 74 28.34 19.51 -0.62
C GLU A 74 27.42 20.13 0.43
N LYS A 75 26.14 20.29 0.10
CA LYS A 75 25.15 20.84 1.05
C LYS A 75 24.86 19.88 2.19
N LEU A 76 24.82 18.57 1.92
CA LEU A 76 24.64 17.56 2.95
C LEU A 76 25.83 17.52 3.91
N ASP A 77 27.06 17.56 3.41
CA ASP A 77 28.26 17.60 4.25
C ASP A 77 28.32 18.89 5.08
N ALA A 78 27.98 20.04 4.48
CA ALA A 78 27.88 21.31 5.19
C ALA A 78 26.82 21.28 6.30
N ALA A 79 25.64 20.74 6.03
CA ALA A 79 24.55 20.61 7.01
C ALA A 79 24.89 19.62 8.14
N VAL A 80 25.58 18.52 7.81
CA VAL A 80 26.04 17.55 8.82
C VAL A 80 27.13 18.15 9.70
N LYS A 81 28.04 18.95 9.12
CA LYS A 81 29.13 19.64 9.85
C LYS A 81 28.61 20.77 10.73
N SER A 82 27.63 21.55 10.26
CA SER A 82 27.05 22.63 11.06
C SER A 82 26.27 22.11 12.27
N GLY A 83 25.70 20.91 12.16
CA GLY A 83 24.84 20.33 13.19
C GLY A 83 23.53 21.10 13.39
N ASP A 84 23.23 22.08 12.54
CA ASP A 84 22.00 22.87 12.56
C ASP A 84 20.84 22.04 11.98
N PRO A 85 19.78 21.79 12.77
CA PRO A 85 18.60 21.06 12.29
C PRO A 85 17.92 21.71 11.08
N SER A 86 17.95 23.03 10.96
CA SER A 86 17.28 23.77 9.86
C SER A 86 17.97 23.52 8.53
N SER A 87 19.30 23.59 8.51
CA SER A 87 20.13 23.22 7.37
C SER A 87 19.91 21.77 6.93
N MET A 88 19.80 20.84 7.88
CA MET A 88 19.53 19.43 7.59
C MET A 88 18.14 19.19 7.01
N GLN A 89 17.14 19.90 7.52
CA GLN A 89 15.77 19.85 7.00
C GLN A 89 15.70 20.36 5.56
N GLU A 90 16.39 21.47 5.26
CA GLU A 90 16.43 22.04 3.91
C GLU A 90 17.03 21.04 2.90
N VAL A 91 18.14 20.40 3.26
CA VAL A 91 18.81 19.40 2.41
C VAL A 91 17.92 18.18 2.13
N VAL A 92 17.24 17.67 3.16
CA VAL A 92 16.31 16.54 3.01
C VAL A 92 15.10 16.93 2.17
N SER A 93 14.56 18.14 2.37
CA SER A 93 13.41 18.64 1.61
C SER A 93 13.74 18.77 0.12
N LYS A 94 14.90 19.32 -0.22
CA LYS A 94 15.40 19.41 -1.60
C LYS A 94 15.63 18.03 -2.23
N ALA A 95 16.11 17.05 -1.46
CA ALA A 95 16.28 15.68 -1.95
C ALA A 95 14.93 15.00 -2.24
N ILE A 96 13.90 15.26 -1.43
CA ILE A 96 12.53 14.78 -1.67
C ILE A 96 11.94 15.45 -2.90
N GLU A 97 12.09 16.77 -3.06
CA GLU A 97 11.62 17.49 -4.26
C GLU A 97 12.27 16.96 -5.54
N ARG A 98 13.59 16.70 -5.51
CA ARG A 98 14.30 16.07 -6.64
C ARG A 98 13.73 14.69 -6.94
N PHE A 99 13.49 13.88 -5.92
CA PHE A 99 12.87 12.56 -6.07
C PHE A 99 11.49 12.65 -6.71
N GLN A 100 10.64 13.56 -6.24
CA GLN A 100 9.31 13.78 -6.80
C GLN A 100 9.40 14.22 -8.27
N LYS A 101 10.29 15.16 -8.61
CA LYS A 101 10.48 15.59 -10.01
C LYS A 101 10.90 14.43 -10.91
N ILE A 102 11.83 13.57 -10.46
CA ILE A 102 12.24 12.38 -11.21
C ILE A 102 11.05 11.45 -11.42
N ALA A 103 10.29 11.16 -10.35
CA ALA A 103 9.12 10.28 -10.40
C ALA A 103 7.99 10.79 -11.31
N HIS A 104 7.83 12.11 -11.45
CA HIS A 104 6.83 12.72 -12.34
C HIS A 104 7.35 12.93 -13.77
N SER A 105 8.66 12.84 -14.01
CA SER A 105 9.27 13.05 -15.33
C SER A 105 9.42 11.79 -16.18
N THR A 106 9.26 10.61 -15.58
CA THR A 106 9.18 9.34 -16.32
C THR A 106 7.88 9.29 -17.11
N ARG A 107 7.97 9.23 -18.44
CA ARG A 107 6.81 9.25 -19.33
C ARG A 107 6.01 7.94 -19.23
N PRO A 108 4.69 7.96 -19.50
CA PRO A 108 3.92 6.73 -19.68
C PRO A 108 4.49 5.97 -20.87
N GLY A 109 5.13 4.82 -20.61
CA GLY A 109 5.73 3.96 -21.64
C GLY A 109 7.23 3.74 -21.53
N ASP A 110 7.95 4.53 -20.71
CA ASP A 110 9.31 4.17 -20.33
C ASP A 110 9.23 3.00 -19.34
N THR A 111 9.75 1.83 -19.72
CA THR A 111 9.86 0.69 -18.82
C THR A 111 10.61 1.16 -17.57
N PRO A 112 9.99 1.15 -16.37
CA PRO A 112 10.74 1.47 -15.16
C PRO A 112 11.91 0.49 -15.13
N VAL A 113 13.13 1.01 -15.04
CA VAL A 113 14.35 0.21 -14.89
C VAL A 113 14.04 -0.93 -13.93
N ASN A 114 13.98 -2.14 -14.50
CA ASN A 114 13.47 -3.33 -13.85
C ASN A 114 13.98 -3.43 -12.40
N GLY A 115 13.06 -3.45 -11.43
CA GLY A 115 13.33 -3.94 -10.07
C GLY A 115 13.82 -2.94 -9.01
N ILE A 116 13.91 -1.63 -9.28
CA ILE A 116 14.52 -0.70 -8.30
C ILE A 116 13.51 0.18 -7.54
N ILE A 117 12.24 0.29 -7.95
CA ILE A 117 11.22 1.04 -7.19
C ILE A 117 10.43 0.05 -6.30
N ALA A 118 11.10 -0.58 -5.34
CA ALA A 118 10.48 -1.58 -4.48
C ALA A 118 10.65 -1.21 -2.99
N ARG A 119 9.56 -0.65 -2.44
CA ARG A 119 9.09 -0.56 -1.03
C ARG A 119 9.45 0.64 -0.14
N PRO A 120 10.71 1.07 0.08
CA PRO A 120 10.99 2.18 1.00
C PRO A 120 10.84 3.56 0.37
N GLU A 121 10.84 3.67 -0.97
CA GLU A 121 10.59 4.95 -1.65
C GLU A 121 9.11 5.35 -1.61
N ALA A 122 8.20 4.37 -1.72
CA ALA A 122 6.78 4.56 -1.46
C ALA A 122 6.54 4.98 -0.01
N LYS A 123 7.25 4.37 0.95
CA LYS A 123 7.17 4.73 2.38
C LYS A 123 7.63 6.16 2.64
N LEU A 124 8.67 6.66 1.95
CA LEU A 124 9.08 8.07 2.03
C LEU A 124 8.07 9.01 1.39
N PHE A 125 7.58 8.68 0.18
CA PHE A 125 6.55 9.48 -0.47
C PHE A 125 5.29 9.56 0.42
N GLN A 126 4.84 8.44 0.99
CA GLN A 126 3.73 8.34 1.96
C GLN A 126 4.00 9.11 3.26
N ILE A 127 5.22 8.99 3.82
CA ILE A 127 5.67 9.75 4.99
C ILE A 127 5.66 11.24 4.70
N PHE A 128 5.96 11.71 3.48
CA PHE A 128 6.11 13.14 3.17
C PHE A 128 4.88 13.78 2.52
N SER A 129 4.03 13.02 1.83
CA SER A 129 2.78 13.50 1.23
C SER A 129 1.62 13.59 2.21
N GLY A 130 1.74 13.00 3.42
CA GLY A 130 0.65 12.93 4.39
C GLY A 130 -0.42 11.90 4.05
N CYS A 131 -0.26 11.14 2.96
CA CYS A 131 -1.08 9.98 2.65
C CYS A 131 -0.63 8.81 3.54
N ASN A 132 -1.47 8.44 4.49
CA ASN A 132 -1.19 7.40 5.48
C ASN A 132 -1.92 6.09 5.09
N PRO A 133 -1.30 5.16 4.35
CA PRO A 133 -1.81 3.80 4.32
C PRO A 133 -1.44 3.18 5.66
N ARG A 134 -2.42 2.95 6.53
CA ARG A 134 -2.23 1.98 7.60
C ARG A 134 -1.87 0.68 6.89
N GLU A 135 -0.70 0.10 7.20
CA GLU A 135 -0.50 -1.33 6.97
C GLU A 135 -1.72 -2.01 7.60
N GLY A 136 -2.56 -2.61 6.76
CA GLY A 136 -3.77 -3.27 7.17
C GLY A 136 -3.47 -4.12 8.39
N ARG A 137 -4.31 -4.02 9.41
CA ARG A 137 -4.26 -4.86 10.62
C ARG A 137 -4.67 -6.30 10.27
N GLY A 138 -4.14 -6.86 9.19
CA GLY A 138 -4.30 -8.24 8.80
C GLY A 138 -3.79 -9.12 9.93
N THR A 139 -4.70 -9.89 10.49
CA THR A 139 -4.36 -10.84 11.56
C THR A 139 -3.52 -11.94 10.93
N LYS A 140 -2.29 -12.15 11.41
CA LYS A 140 -1.48 -13.30 10.99
C LYS A 140 -2.19 -14.58 11.45
N LEU A 141 -2.89 -15.24 10.55
CA LEU A 141 -3.55 -16.52 10.82
C LEU A 141 -2.51 -17.63 10.98
N LYS A 142 -2.80 -18.60 11.87
CA LYS A 142 -1.93 -19.78 12.06
C LYS A 142 -1.89 -20.58 10.76
N LYS A 143 -0.68 -20.93 10.29
CA LYS A 143 -0.40 -21.66 9.03
C LYS A 143 -1.24 -22.93 8.79
N SER A 144 -1.86 -23.51 9.81
CA SER A 144 -2.60 -24.77 9.72
C SER A 144 -4.07 -24.64 9.28
N LYS A 145 -4.56 -23.43 8.98
CA LYS A 145 -6.00 -23.19 8.70
C LYS A 145 -6.34 -22.62 7.33
N PHE A 146 -5.37 -22.25 6.51
CA PHE A 146 -5.70 -21.90 5.13
C PHE A 146 -6.36 -23.12 4.47
N PRO A 147 -7.52 -22.96 3.80
CA PRO A 147 -7.83 -23.91 2.75
C PRO A 147 -6.61 -23.88 1.84
N ARG A 148 -6.15 -25.04 1.40
CA ARG A 148 -5.28 -25.07 0.23
C ARG A 148 -6.10 -24.36 -0.84
N SER A 149 -5.86 -23.06 -1.06
CA SER A 149 -6.33 -22.40 -2.26
C SER A 149 -5.92 -23.32 -3.39
N GLU A 150 -6.82 -23.56 -4.33
CA GLU A 150 -6.41 -24.26 -5.54
C GLU A 150 -5.29 -23.41 -6.12
N TYR A 151 -4.08 -23.95 -6.06
CA TYR A 151 -2.93 -23.27 -6.59
C TYR A 151 -2.86 -23.70 -8.05
N ASP A 152 -2.67 -22.76 -8.97
CA ASP A 152 -2.14 -23.16 -10.27
C ASP A 152 -0.81 -23.89 -10.02
N GLY A 153 -0.40 -24.80 -10.90
CA GLY A 153 0.79 -25.64 -10.68
C GLY A 153 2.10 -24.86 -10.41
N GLU A 154 2.10 -23.53 -10.52
CA GLU A 154 3.21 -22.61 -10.26
C GLU A 154 3.11 -21.92 -8.89
N GLY A 155 2.12 -22.29 -8.08
CA GLY A 155 1.88 -21.76 -6.74
C GLY A 155 1.05 -20.48 -6.73
N GLY A 156 0.47 -20.05 -7.86
CA GLY A 156 -0.54 -18.99 -8.06
C GLY A 156 -1.83 -19.18 -7.30
N ILE A 157 -2.55 -18.11 -6.93
CA ILE A 157 -3.95 -18.27 -6.47
C ILE A 157 -4.81 -18.26 -7.73
N SER A 158 -5.55 -19.34 -7.99
CA SER A 158 -6.56 -19.36 -9.06
C SER A 158 -7.99 -19.20 -8.54
N VAL A 159 -8.21 -19.38 -7.22
CA VAL A 159 -9.53 -19.23 -6.58
C VAL A 159 -9.42 -18.38 -5.32
N ILE A 160 -10.17 -17.28 -5.26
CA ILE A 160 -10.43 -16.52 -4.02
C ILE A 160 -11.64 -17.11 -3.30
N TYR A 161 -11.46 -17.45 -2.04
CA TYR A 161 -12.55 -17.73 -1.11
C TYR A 161 -12.92 -16.43 -0.39
N CYS A 162 -14.13 -15.93 -0.62
CA CYS A 162 -14.62 -14.68 -0.07
C CYS A 162 -15.71 -14.95 0.97
N HIS A 163 -15.42 -14.66 2.23
CA HIS A 163 -16.39 -14.67 3.32
C HIS A 163 -17.15 -13.34 3.34
N ILE A 164 -18.48 -13.39 3.34
CA ILE A 164 -19.34 -12.22 3.53
C ILE A 164 -19.98 -12.35 4.91
N ASP A 165 -19.66 -11.43 5.80
CA ASP A 165 -20.21 -11.41 7.16
C ASP A 165 -21.75 -11.32 7.08
N PRO A 166 -22.50 -12.18 7.80
CA PRO A 166 -23.96 -12.12 7.83
C PRO A 166 -24.52 -10.73 8.20
N ALA A 167 -23.81 -9.94 8.99
CA ALA A 167 -24.22 -8.58 9.36
C ALA A 167 -24.26 -7.63 8.14
N VAL A 168 -23.37 -7.83 7.15
CA VAL A 168 -23.37 -7.07 5.89
C VAL A 168 -24.65 -7.38 5.11
N ILE A 169 -24.96 -8.67 4.94
CA ILE A 169 -26.17 -9.12 4.23
C ILE A 169 -27.42 -8.60 4.92
N GLN A 170 -27.53 -8.79 6.25
CA GLN A 170 -28.69 -8.37 7.01
C GLN A 170 -28.95 -6.86 6.91
N LYS A 171 -27.90 -6.05 7.12
CA LYS A 171 -28.02 -4.58 7.09
C LYS A 171 -28.48 -4.09 5.72
N TYR A 172 -27.81 -4.55 4.66
CA TYR A 172 -28.04 -4.00 3.33
C TYR A 172 -29.23 -4.62 2.61
N ASP A 173 -29.61 -5.88 2.88
CA ASP A 173 -30.88 -6.43 2.39
C ASP A 173 -32.07 -5.69 3.00
N GLN A 174 -32.00 -5.34 4.29
CA GLN A 174 -33.00 -4.50 4.94
C GLN A 174 -33.06 -3.12 4.29
N GLN A 175 -31.91 -2.53 3.97
CA GLN A 175 -31.83 -1.23 3.33
C GLN A 175 -32.39 -1.23 1.90
N PHE A 176 -32.12 -2.27 1.12
CA PHE A 176 -32.60 -2.40 -0.26
C PHE A 176 -34.00 -3.03 -0.37
N GLY A 177 -34.56 -3.51 0.75
CA GLY A 177 -35.91 -4.05 0.84
C GLY A 177 -36.09 -5.39 0.13
N LYS A 178 -35.02 -6.19 -0.03
CA LYS A 178 -35.06 -7.47 -0.74
C LYS A 178 -34.00 -8.46 -0.25
N ASP A 179 -34.45 -9.62 0.23
CA ASP A 179 -33.57 -10.71 0.66
C ASP A 179 -32.67 -11.22 -0.47
N GLY A 180 -31.39 -11.42 -0.16
CA GLY A 180 -30.37 -11.93 -1.08
C GLY A 180 -29.82 -10.89 -2.06
N LYS A 181 -30.36 -9.67 -2.07
CA LYS A 181 -29.95 -8.60 -3.00
C LYS A 181 -28.50 -8.16 -2.79
N THR A 182 -28.07 -8.01 -1.53
CA THR A 182 -26.70 -7.61 -1.19
C THR A 182 -25.69 -8.63 -1.69
N ARG A 183 -25.99 -9.92 -1.53
CA ARG A 183 -25.12 -11.00 -2.04
C ARG A 183 -24.99 -10.94 -3.55
N ALA A 184 -26.11 -10.75 -4.27
CA ALA A 184 -26.11 -10.61 -5.72
C ALA A 184 -25.23 -9.43 -6.15
N MET A 185 -25.34 -8.26 -5.51
CA MET A 185 -24.54 -7.08 -5.84
C MET A 185 -23.04 -7.28 -5.57
N ILE A 186 -22.68 -7.96 -4.48
CA ILE A 186 -21.27 -8.33 -4.22
C ILE A 186 -20.76 -9.29 -5.30
N THR A 187 -21.58 -10.25 -5.74
CA THR A 187 -21.23 -11.13 -6.86
C THR A 187 -21.06 -10.34 -8.16
N ASP A 188 -22.01 -9.45 -8.49
CA ASP A 188 -21.94 -8.58 -9.67
C ASP A 188 -20.67 -7.72 -9.66
N ALA A 189 -20.24 -7.24 -8.48
CA ALA A 189 -19.02 -6.47 -8.33
C ALA A 189 -17.74 -7.30 -8.57
N TRP A 190 -17.74 -8.58 -8.20
CA TRP A 190 -16.68 -9.51 -8.61
C TRP A 190 -16.71 -9.76 -10.12
N ASP A 191 -17.90 -10.01 -10.68
CA ASP A 191 -18.10 -10.31 -12.09
C ASP A 191 -17.68 -9.15 -13.02
N ALA A 192 -17.64 -7.91 -12.52
CA ALA A 192 -17.06 -6.78 -13.23
C ALA A 192 -15.55 -6.93 -13.51
N TRP A 193 -14.83 -7.70 -12.69
CA TRP A 193 -13.38 -7.93 -12.81
C TRP A 193 -13.03 -9.27 -13.45
N LEU A 194 -13.74 -10.35 -13.10
CA LEU A 194 -13.38 -11.73 -13.46
C LEU A 194 -13.15 -11.97 -14.97
N PRO A 195 -13.89 -11.37 -15.91
CA PRO A 195 -13.65 -11.55 -17.34
C PRO A 195 -12.28 -11.04 -17.82
N HIS A 196 -11.59 -10.24 -17.01
CA HIS A 196 -10.33 -9.56 -17.37
C HIS A 196 -9.10 -10.12 -16.66
N ILE A 197 -9.28 -11.10 -15.77
CA ILE A 197 -8.21 -11.68 -14.96
C ILE A 197 -8.34 -13.20 -14.92
N ASN A 198 -7.22 -13.93 -14.79
CA ASN A 198 -7.25 -15.38 -14.68
C ASN A 198 -7.52 -15.82 -13.23
N LEU A 199 -8.73 -15.55 -12.75
CA LEU A 199 -9.14 -15.78 -11.37
C LEU A 199 -10.59 -16.25 -11.31
N SER A 200 -10.92 -17.02 -10.27
CA SER A 200 -12.30 -17.36 -9.90
C SER A 200 -12.58 -16.96 -8.46
N VAL A 201 -13.84 -16.69 -8.13
CA VAL A 201 -14.26 -16.32 -6.77
C VAL A 201 -15.37 -17.24 -6.29
N LYS A 202 -15.28 -17.71 -5.05
CA LYS A 202 -16.35 -18.44 -4.34
C LYS A 202 -16.81 -17.62 -3.15
N THR A 203 -18.10 -17.29 -3.07
CA THR A 203 -18.70 -16.49 -1.98
C THR A 203 -19.69 -17.27 -1.11
N GLU A 204 -20.21 -18.39 -1.62
CA GLU A 204 -21.21 -19.21 -0.93
C GLU A 204 -20.58 -20.22 0.02
N GLY A 205 -21.12 -20.32 1.24
CA GLY A 205 -20.69 -21.31 2.24
C GLY A 205 -19.25 -21.13 2.74
N VAL A 206 -18.58 -20.03 2.40
CA VAL A 206 -17.20 -19.76 2.82
C VAL A 206 -17.19 -19.29 4.27
N ALA A 207 -16.64 -20.11 5.15
CA ALA A 207 -16.35 -19.72 6.53
C ALA A 207 -15.16 -18.77 6.59
N GLU A 208 -15.15 -17.84 7.55
CA GLU A 208 -14.09 -16.82 7.68
C GLU A 208 -12.70 -17.44 7.86
N ASP A 209 -12.58 -18.51 8.65
CA ASP A 209 -11.29 -19.16 8.88
C ASP A 209 -10.75 -19.90 7.65
N GLY A 210 -11.61 -20.08 6.63
CA GLY A 210 -11.30 -20.61 5.32
C GLY A 210 -11.23 -19.55 4.21
N ALA A 211 -11.24 -18.26 4.52
CA ALA A 211 -11.32 -17.22 3.50
C ALA A 211 -9.97 -16.57 3.16
N ASN A 212 -9.81 -16.12 1.92
CA ASN A 212 -8.76 -15.19 1.51
C ASN A 212 -9.20 -13.74 1.75
N VAL A 213 -10.50 -13.46 1.62
CA VAL A 213 -11.11 -12.13 1.74
C VAL A 213 -12.29 -12.21 2.71
N ALA A 214 -12.41 -11.26 3.62
CA ALA A 214 -13.60 -11.08 4.46
C ALA A 214 -14.21 -9.69 4.22
N ILE A 215 -15.48 -9.66 3.84
CA ILE A 215 -16.29 -8.44 3.71
C ILE A 215 -17.08 -8.26 5.00
N ARG A 216 -16.93 -7.08 5.62
CA ARG A 216 -17.50 -6.75 6.94
C ARG A 216 -18.14 -5.38 6.94
N VAL A 217 -18.90 -5.11 7.98
CA VAL A 217 -19.46 -3.79 8.29
C VAL A 217 -18.97 -3.33 9.66
N GLY A 218 -18.63 -2.06 9.80
CA GLY A 218 -18.18 -1.45 11.06
C GLY A 218 -17.74 0.01 10.85
N GLN A 219 -17.43 0.74 11.94
CA GLN A 219 -16.98 2.13 11.82
C GLN A 219 -15.61 2.22 11.14
N VAL A 220 -15.51 3.01 10.07
CA VAL A 220 -14.25 3.28 9.37
C VAL A 220 -13.67 4.63 9.81
N ASP A 221 -14.42 5.72 9.62
CA ASP A 221 -14.03 7.06 10.07
C ASP A 221 -15.10 7.79 10.91
N GLY A 222 -16.22 7.11 11.15
CA GLY A 222 -17.31 7.54 12.03
C GLY A 222 -18.25 8.54 11.37
N LYS A 223 -19.42 8.79 11.98
CA LYS A 223 -20.54 9.60 11.44
C LYS A 223 -20.27 10.91 10.68
N ALA A 224 -19.16 11.59 10.93
CA ALA A 224 -18.80 12.85 10.28
C ALA A 224 -17.67 12.70 9.25
N GLY A 225 -17.18 11.49 9.06
CA GLY A 225 -16.21 11.13 8.05
C GLY A 225 -16.81 11.06 6.66
N THR A 226 -15.95 10.82 5.68
CA THR A 226 -16.32 10.81 4.25
C THR A 226 -15.99 9.48 3.58
N LYS A 227 -15.42 8.53 4.32
CA LYS A 227 -15.07 7.22 3.76
C LYS A 227 -16.31 6.35 3.66
N LEU A 228 -16.47 5.74 2.49
CA LEU A 228 -17.55 4.78 2.26
C LEU A 228 -17.20 3.39 2.76
N ALA A 229 -15.92 3.05 2.62
CA ALA A 229 -15.34 1.78 2.99
C ALA A 229 -13.81 1.92 3.09
N GLU A 230 -13.15 0.85 3.52
CA GLU A 230 -11.72 0.65 3.34
C GLU A 230 -11.41 -0.82 3.06
N ALA A 231 -10.50 -1.07 2.11
CA ALA A 231 -9.98 -2.41 1.82
C ALA A 231 -8.46 -2.50 1.94
N ASP A 232 -7.98 -3.71 2.25
CA ASP A 232 -6.57 -4.05 2.11
C ASP A 232 -6.16 -4.04 0.62
N ILE A 233 -5.03 -3.40 0.31
CA ILE A 233 -4.39 -3.55 -1.01
C ILE A 233 -3.55 -4.83 -1.01
N ALA A 234 -4.08 -5.91 -1.57
CA ALA A 234 -3.53 -7.25 -1.37
C ALA A 234 -2.74 -7.77 -2.58
N GLY A 235 -3.44 -8.07 -3.68
CA GLY A 235 -2.86 -8.81 -4.80
C GLY A 235 -2.43 -10.26 -4.44
N PRO A 236 -1.85 -11.02 -5.38
CA PRO A 236 -1.69 -12.47 -5.24
C PRO A 236 -0.82 -12.87 -4.04
N LYS A 237 0.32 -12.22 -3.84
CA LYS A 237 1.28 -12.59 -2.78
C LYS A 237 0.70 -12.36 -1.38
N PHE A 238 -0.12 -11.33 -1.21
CA PHE A 238 -0.69 -11.01 0.09
C PHE A 238 -1.85 -11.96 0.41
N LEU A 239 -2.77 -12.18 -0.53
CA LEU A 239 -3.91 -13.11 -0.42
C LEU A 239 -3.50 -14.56 -0.11
N ARG A 240 -2.27 -14.97 -0.48
CA ARG A 240 -1.73 -16.32 -0.17
C ARG A 240 -1.39 -16.52 1.29
N SER A 241 -1.15 -15.43 2.03
CA SER A 241 -0.51 -15.50 3.34
C SER A 241 -1.31 -14.83 4.44
N ARG A 242 -2.37 -14.10 4.08
CA ARG A 242 -3.17 -13.29 5.00
C ARG A 242 -4.61 -13.25 4.53
N LEU A 243 -5.52 -13.19 5.51
CA LEU A 243 -6.88 -12.74 5.29
C LEU A 243 -6.84 -11.24 4.97
N CYS A 244 -7.45 -10.87 3.86
CA CYS A 244 -7.66 -9.48 3.46
C CYS A 244 -9.05 -9.05 3.91
N THR A 245 -9.18 -7.83 4.39
CA THR A 245 -10.45 -7.30 4.88
C THR A 245 -10.92 -6.16 4.00
N LEU A 246 -12.20 -6.16 3.70
CA LEU A 246 -12.95 -5.02 3.19
C LEU A 246 -13.96 -4.65 4.29
N MET A 247 -13.85 -3.44 4.81
CA MET A 247 -14.74 -2.89 5.83
C MET A 247 -15.62 -1.82 5.20
N ILE A 248 -16.92 -2.04 5.17
CA ILE A 248 -17.91 -1.05 4.75
C ILE A 248 -18.27 -0.19 5.95
N ASP A 249 -18.28 1.14 5.79
CA ASP A 249 -18.64 2.02 6.90
C ASP A 249 -20.11 1.80 7.30
N GLU A 250 -20.33 1.46 8.57
CA GLU A 250 -21.66 1.22 9.10
C GLU A 250 -22.50 2.50 9.24
N ASP A 251 -21.87 3.67 9.32
CA ASP A 251 -22.58 4.95 9.42
C ASP A 251 -23.12 5.41 8.06
N GLU A 252 -22.72 4.75 6.96
CA GLU A 252 -23.15 5.09 5.60
C GLU A 252 -24.51 4.48 5.21
N SER A 253 -25.25 5.28 4.43
CA SER A 253 -26.48 4.84 3.76
C SER A 253 -26.25 4.81 2.25
N PHE A 254 -26.39 3.64 1.65
CA PHE A 254 -26.22 3.43 0.22
C PHE A 254 -27.54 3.39 -0.56
N THR A 255 -27.52 3.96 -1.76
CA THR A 255 -28.41 3.50 -2.84
C THR A 255 -27.79 2.24 -3.46
N GLU A 256 -28.57 1.45 -4.20
CA GLU A 256 -28.04 0.26 -4.89
C GLU A 256 -26.85 0.62 -5.79
N GLU A 257 -26.97 1.66 -6.62
CA GLU A 257 -25.88 2.07 -7.51
C GLU A 257 -24.62 2.50 -6.74
N ARG A 258 -24.77 3.24 -5.63
CA ARG A 258 -23.63 3.70 -4.82
C ARG A 258 -22.93 2.53 -4.13
N PHE A 259 -23.69 1.54 -3.67
CA PHE A 259 -23.14 0.32 -3.09
C PHE A 259 -22.38 -0.50 -4.14
N GLN A 260 -22.97 -0.65 -5.34
CA GLN A 260 -22.33 -1.36 -6.45
C GLN A 260 -21.00 -0.71 -6.83
N TRP A 261 -20.99 0.61 -7.00
CA TRP A 261 -19.77 1.37 -7.30
C TRP A 261 -18.69 1.14 -6.25
N MET A 262 -19.04 1.35 -4.97
CA MET A 262 -18.11 1.21 -3.85
C MET A 262 -17.57 -0.22 -3.77
N MET A 263 -18.43 -1.22 -3.90
CA MET A 263 -18.00 -2.61 -3.84
C MET A 263 -17.03 -2.94 -4.99
N THR A 264 -17.33 -2.53 -6.22
CA THR A 264 -16.43 -2.75 -7.36
C THR A 264 -15.07 -2.06 -7.16
N HIS A 265 -15.07 -0.83 -6.64
CA HIS A 265 -13.86 -0.07 -6.29
C HIS A 265 -13.00 -0.79 -5.25
N GLU A 266 -13.60 -1.14 -4.10
CA GLU A 266 -12.88 -1.77 -3.00
C GLU A 266 -12.36 -3.17 -3.37
N LEU A 267 -13.09 -3.91 -4.21
CA LEU A 267 -12.60 -5.18 -4.75
C LEU A 267 -11.40 -4.99 -5.69
N GLY A 268 -11.29 -3.86 -6.39
CA GLY A 268 -10.07 -3.50 -7.11
C GLY A 268 -8.85 -3.37 -6.19
N HIS A 269 -9.02 -2.84 -4.97
CA HIS A 269 -7.95 -2.83 -3.96
C HIS A 269 -7.54 -4.25 -3.53
N ILE A 270 -8.51 -5.14 -3.29
CA ILE A 270 -8.23 -6.55 -3.00
C ILE A 270 -7.41 -7.19 -4.12
N LEU A 271 -7.70 -6.86 -5.38
CA LEU A 271 -6.94 -7.30 -6.55
C LEU A 271 -5.53 -6.67 -6.65
N GLY A 272 -5.17 -5.74 -5.77
CA GLY A 272 -3.86 -5.13 -5.69
C GLY A 272 -3.74 -3.78 -6.40
N LEU A 273 -4.86 -3.20 -6.85
CA LEU A 273 -4.89 -1.88 -7.44
C LEU A 273 -4.83 -0.80 -6.35
N GLY A 274 -4.15 0.31 -6.64
CA GLY A 274 -4.22 1.53 -5.83
C GLY A 274 -5.12 2.57 -6.49
N HIS A 275 -5.36 3.68 -5.80
CA HIS A 275 -6.06 4.81 -6.41
C HIS A 275 -5.31 5.38 -7.61
N TYR A 276 -6.07 5.89 -8.57
CA TYR A 276 -5.56 6.70 -9.68
C TYR A 276 -5.78 8.17 -9.40
N ALA A 277 -4.89 9.01 -9.93
CA ALA A 277 -5.01 10.47 -9.79
C ALA A 277 -6.05 11.03 -10.75
N GLU A 278 -6.28 10.34 -11.86
CA GLU A 278 -7.26 10.68 -12.87
C GLU A 278 -8.69 10.40 -12.39
N THR A 279 -9.60 11.35 -12.63
CA THR A 279 -11.04 11.18 -12.42
C THR A 279 -11.66 10.34 -13.53
N GLY A 280 -12.87 9.80 -13.29
CA GLY A 280 -13.62 9.04 -14.31
C GLY A 280 -13.14 7.59 -14.48
N MET A 281 -12.51 7.03 -13.45
CA MET A 281 -12.10 5.62 -13.40
C MET A 281 -12.68 4.95 -12.16
N ILE A 282 -12.89 3.62 -12.19
CA ILE A 282 -13.48 2.95 -11.03
C ILE A 282 -12.53 3.05 -9.83
N MET A 283 -11.21 2.99 -10.06
CA MET A 283 -10.17 3.16 -9.04
C MET A 283 -9.81 4.62 -8.76
N GLY A 284 -10.63 5.60 -9.17
CA GLY A 284 -10.43 7.00 -8.78
C GLY A 284 -10.65 7.20 -7.28
N GLU A 285 -9.89 8.10 -6.64
CA GLU A 285 -10.00 8.36 -5.19
C GLU A 285 -11.38 8.87 -4.75
N TRP A 286 -12.13 9.50 -5.66
CA TRP A 286 -13.42 10.10 -5.38
C TRP A 286 -14.55 9.33 -6.05
N LEU A 287 -15.68 9.23 -5.34
CA LEU A 287 -16.92 8.65 -5.86
C LEU A 287 -17.35 9.38 -7.14
N ASP A 288 -17.46 8.63 -8.24
CA ASP A 288 -17.99 9.11 -9.52
C ASP A 288 -19.06 8.14 -10.04
N MET A 289 -20.32 8.49 -9.75
CA MET A 289 -21.50 7.69 -10.12
C MET A 289 -21.71 7.56 -11.65
N THR A 290 -20.97 8.30 -12.48
CA THR A 290 -21.02 8.15 -13.94
C THR A 290 -20.23 6.93 -14.43
N VAL A 291 -19.30 6.42 -13.62
CA VAL A 291 -18.48 5.25 -13.92
C VAL A 291 -19.11 4.01 -13.29
N LYS A 292 -19.77 3.17 -14.07
CA LYS A 292 -20.48 1.99 -13.52
C LYS A 292 -19.64 0.72 -13.51
N GLU A 293 -18.58 0.67 -14.31
CA GLU A 293 -17.77 -0.52 -14.57
C GLU A 293 -16.28 -0.15 -14.58
N PRO A 294 -15.36 -1.12 -14.36
CA PRO A 294 -13.93 -0.90 -14.55
C PRO A 294 -13.62 -0.36 -15.97
N THR A 295 -12.78 0.67 -16.03
CA THR A 295 -12.30 1.23 -17.30
C THR A 295 -11.24 0.33 -17.94
N ASP A 296 -10.86 0.61 -19.18
CA ASP A 296 -9.81 -0.17 -19.86
C ASP A 296 -8.45 -0.10 -19.14
N LEU A 297 -8.14 1.03 -18.49
CA LEU A 297 -6.92 1.15 -17.68
C LEU A 297 -7.02 0.30 -16.41
N ASP A 298 -8.18 0.29 -15.75
CA ASP A 298 -8.44 -0.54 -14.58
C ASP A 298 -8.23 -2.03 -14.92
N LYS A 299 -8.85 -2.48 -16.01
CA LYS A 299 -8.78 -3.85 -16.52
C LYS A 299 -7.34 -4.24 -16.87
N ALA A 300 -6.64 -3.40 -17.64
CA ALA A 300 -5.26 -3.69 -18.05
C ALA A 300 -4.31 -3.82 -16.85
N ARG A 301 -4.49 -3.00 -15.81
CA ARG A 301 -3.68 -3.08 -14.59
C ARG A 301 -4.03 -4.30 -13.75
N ALA A 302 -5.30 -4.67 -13.64
CA ALA A 302 -5.72 -5.90 -12.98
C ALA A 302 -5.15 -7.12 -13.71
N GLN A 303 -5.25 -7.15 -15.03
CA GLN A 303 -4.71 -8.22 -15.88
C GLN A 303 -3.20 -8.37 -15.67
N ALA A 304 -2.44 -7.27 -15.70
CA ALA A 304 -0.98 -7.31 -15.46
C ALA A 304 -0.56 -7.93 -14.11
N ILE A 305 -1.47 -7.98 -13.12
CA ILE A 305 -1.22 -8.62 -11.81
C ILE A 305 -1.64 -10.09 -11.81
N TRP A 306 -2.68 -10.46 -12.56
CA TRP A 306 -3.41 -11.73 -12.44
C TRP A 306 -3.43 -12.62 -13.68
N GLY A 307 -2.75 -12.27 -14.78
CA GLY A 307 -2.57 -13.14 -15.96
C GLY A 307 -2.88 -12.43 -17.26
#